data_AF-A0A8T4DNF3-F1
#
_entry.id   AF-A0A8T4DNF3-F1
#
_cell.length_a   1.000
_cell.length_b   1.000
_cell.length_c   1.000
_cell.angle_alpha   90.00
_cell.angle_beta   90.00
_cell.angle_gamma   90.00
#
_symmetry.space_group_name_H-M   'P 1'
#
loop_
_entity.id
_entity.type
_entity.pdbx_description
1 polymer ?
#
loop_
_entity_poly.entity_id
_entity_poly.type
_entity_poly.pdbx_seq_one_letter_code
_entity_poly.pdbx_strand_id
1 'polypeptide(L)'
;MNSYFNIISNVNINPEGTTLSDTYYLSGPDPYYNMRLVEKTVETGSFPYYSDNDPLLAYPFGKSGGRAPLLVMSAIGFSHLLTPFMSEADALGYAMQFIPALFGALLVFPVYFIGKILFGKKAGLIAALLIALIPIHLSSGHGSAYGLFDHDSFNLLLYFLAFLFLIKSI
;
A
#
# COMPACT_ATOMS: atom_id res chain seq x y z
N MET A 1 -11.31 8.70 8.30
CA MET A 1 -11.60 10.15 8.38
C MET A 1 -10.76 10.97 7.39
N ASN A 2 -9.49 10.62 7.14
CA ASN A 2 -8.61 11.35 6.19
C ASN A 2 -8.95 11.14 4.69
N SER A 3 -9.59 10.04 4.33
CA SER A 3 -10.02 9.78 2.94
C SER A 3 -11.20 10.66 2.53
N TYR A 4 -12.10 10.93 3.48
CA TYR A 4 -13.18 11.91 3.33
C TYR A 4 -12.61 13.32 3.18
N PHE A 5 -11.57 13.66 3.96
CA PHE A 5 -10.83 14.92 3.80
C PHE A 5 -10.20 15.04 2.41
N ASN A 6 -9.48 14.02 1.93
CA ASN A 6 -8.84 14.02 0.60
C ASN A 6 -9.85 14.12 -0.57
N ILE A 7 -11.00 13.45 -0.45
CA ILE A 7 -12.08 13.50 -1.45
C ILE A 7 -12.75 14.88 -1.47
N ILE A 8 -12.84 15.58 -0.33
CA ILE A 8 -13.55 16.86 -0.22
C ILE A 8 -12.63 18.05 -0.42
N SER A 9 -11.39 17.96 0.04
CA SER A 9 -10.37 18.97 -0.18
C SER A 9 -9.93 19.02 -1.63
N ASN A 10 -10.02 17.89 -2.35
CA ASN A 10 -9.51 17.69 -3.71
C ASN A 10 -8.01 18.06 -3.85
N VAL A 11 -7.29 18.05 -2.73
CA VAL A 11 -5.86 18.40 -2.64
C VAL A 11 -5.20 17.23 -1.92
N ASN A 12 -4.66 16.29 -2.70
CA ASN A 12 -3.84 15.16 -2.20
C ASN A 12 -2.35 15.51 -2.19
N ILE A 13 -2.01 16.66 -2.77
CA ILE A 13 -0.65 17.17 -2.92
C ILE A 13 -0.68 18.65 -2.55
N ASN A 14 0.12 19.06 -1.58
CA ASN A 14 0.31 20.45 -1.21
C ASN A 14 1.53 21.02 -1.94
N PRO A 15 1.35 21.95 -2.89
CA PRO A 15 2.46 22.49 -3.68
C PRO A 15 3.40 23.38 -2.86
N GLU A 16 2.98 23.83 -1.67
CA GLU A 16 3.82 24.63 -0.75
C GLU A 16 4.54 23.75 0.29
N GLY A 17 4.36 22.42 0.22
CA GLY A 17 5.04 21.48 1.10
C GLY A 17 6.55 21.49 0.89
N THR A 18 7.30 21.38 2.00
CA THR A 18 8.77 21.34 1.98
C THR A 18 9.31 19.95 2.31
N THR A 19 8.52 19.14 3.01
CA THR A 19 8.83 17.75 3.36
C THR A 19 7.90 16.78 2.63
N LEU A 20 8.23 15.49 2.63
CA LEU A 20 7.42 14.47 1.97
C LEU A 20 6.01 14.38 2.59
N SER A 21 5.94 14.47 3.92
CA SER A 21 4.69 14.43 4.69
C SER A 21 3.85 15.70 4.56
N ASP A 22 4.49 16.87 4.38
CA ASP A 22 3.79 18.12 4.12
C ASP A 22 3.26 18.22 2.69
N THR A 23 3.95 17.56 1.74
CA THR A 23 3.65 17.61 0.30
C THR A 23 2.64 16.54 -0.09
N TYR A 24 2.81 15.29 0.32
CA TYR A 24 1.99 14.16 -0.13
C TYR A 24 1.07 13.67 0.98
N TYR A 25 -0.23 13.93 0.84
CA TYR A 25 -1.20 13.50 1.85
C TYR A 25 -1.60 12.05 1.66
N LEU A 26 -1.61 11.32 2.78
CA LEU A 26 -2.01 9.92 2.88
C LEU A 26 -3.32 9.77 3.66
N SER A 27 -4.04 8.68 3.37
CA SER A 27 -5.36 8.40 3.91
C SER A 27 -5.29 7.49 5.12
N GLY A 28 -5.41 8.05 6.32
CA GLY A 28 -5.48 7.32 7.59
C GLY A 28 -4.25 7.62 8.46
N PRO A 29 -4.20 7.14 9.71
CA PRO A 29 -3.04 7.33 10.58
C PRO A 29 -1.88 6.40 10.21
N ASP A 30 -2.16 5.12 9.96
CA ASP A 30 -1.16 4.08 9.69
C ASP A 30 -0.25 4.40 8.49
N PRO A 31 -0.75 4.94 7.36
CA PRO A 31 0.10 5.36 6.25
C PRO A 31 1.18 6.38 6.59
N TYR A 32 0.94 7.31 7.52
CA TYR A 32 1.97 8.27 7.93
C TYR A 32 3.08 7.59 8.74
N TYR A 33 2.76 6.54 9.50
CA TYR A 33 3.80 5.75 10.15
C TYR A 33 4.66 5.02 9.11
N ASN A 34 4.03 4.40 8.09
CA ASN A 34 4.75 3.75 7.00
C ASN A 34 5.58 4.74 6.17
N MET A 35 5.09 5.96 5.94
CA MET A 35 5.85 7.05 5.29
C MET A 35 7.10 7.40 6.09
N ARG A 36 7.01 7.53 7.41
CA ARG A 36 8.20 7.76 8.25
C ARG A 36 9.22 6.61 8.15
N LEU A 37 8.74 5.36 8.02
CA LEU A 37 9.63 4.22 7.79
C LEU A 37 10.32 4.30 6.42
N VAL A 38 9.62 4.76 5.38
CA VAL A 38 10.21 5.06 4.07
C VAL A 38 11.32 6.11 4.22
N GLU A 39 10.99 7.27 4.78
CA GLU A 39 11.94 8.38 4.96
C GLU A 39 13.18 7.93 5.73
N LYS A 40 13.00 7.23 6.85
CA LYS A 40 14.14 6.74 7.63
C LYS A 40 14.94 5.68 6.91
N THR A 41 14.31 4.77 6.16
CA THR A 41 15.06 3.76 5.42
C THR A 41 15.89 4.38 4.29
N VAL A 42 15.35 5.40 3.61
CA VAL A 42 16.09 6.14 2.57
C VAL A 42 17.24 6.95 3.19
N GLU A 43 17.01 7.61 4.34
CA GLU A 43 18.02 8.41 5.03
C GLU A 43 19.18 7.56 5.60
N THR A 44 18.87 6.42 6.23
CA THR A 44 19.88 5.61 6.93
C THR A 44 20.41 4.44 6.11
N GLY A 45 19.74 4.08 5.01
CA GLY A 45 20.04 2.88 4.23
C GLY A 45 19.65 1.57 4.92
N SER A 46 18.91 1.62 6.04
CA SER A 46 18.53 0.44 6.84
C SER A 46 17.09 0.55 7.34
N PHE A 47 16.34 -0.56 7.29
CA PHE A 47 14.93 -0.56 7.71
C PHE A 47 14.81 -0.53 9.24
N PRO A 48 14.23 0.55 9.84
CA PRO A 48 14.23 0.73 11.28
C PRO A 48 12.98 0.13 11.97
N TYR A 49 13.05 -0.02 13.29
CA TYR A 49 11.89 -0.24 14.19
C TYR A 49 11.05 -1.51 13.95
N TYR A 50 11.56 -2.48 13.18
CA TYR A 50 10.92 -3.80 13.07
C TYR A 50 11.09 -4.61 14.35
N SER A 51 12.34 -4.83 14.77
CA SER A 51 12.66 -5.50 16.04
C SER A 51 13.04 -4.51 17.14
N ASP A 52 13.59 -3.36 16.76
CA ASP A 52 13.99 -2.32 17.70
C ASP A 52 12.81 -1.44 18.12
N ASN A 53 12.93 -0.84 19.30
CA ASN A 53 11.92 0.09 19.79
C ASN A 53 11.97 1.42 19.03
N ASP A 54 10.79 1.90 18.63
CA ASP A 54 10.61 3.26 18.17
C ASP A 54 10.42 4.19 19.38
N PRO A 55 11.31 5.17 19.61
CA PRO A 55 11.19 6.08 20.75
C PRO A 55 9.99 7.02 20.65
N LEU A 56 9.42 7.20 19.44
CA LEU A 56 8.24 8.03 19.24
C LEU A 56 6.93 7.28 19.50
N LEU A 57 6.98 5.96 19.69
CA LEU A 57 5.83 5.15 20.09
C LEU A 57 5.85 4.85 21.59
N ALA A 58 4.69 4.90 22.24
CA ALA A 58 4.53 4.54 23.66
C ALA A 58 5.54 5.25 24.61
N TYR A 59 5.66 6.57 24.48
CA TYR A 59 6.51 7.38 25.36
C TYR A 59 6.18 7.14 26.85
N PRO A 60 7.18 7.05 27.75
CA PRO A 60 8.64 7.23 27.52
C PRO A 60 9.39 5.96 27.13
N PHE A 61 8.74 4.80 27.11
CA PHE A 61 9.42 3.51 27.05
C PHE A 61 9.83 3.08 25.64
N GLY A 62 9.20 3.65 24.61
CA GLY A 62 9.38 3.18 23.25
C GLY A 62 8.56 1.91 22.99
N LYS A 63 8.26 1.65 21.72
CA LYS A 63 7.70 0.37 21.29
C LYS A 63 8.05 0.09 19.84
N SER A 64 8.36 -1.16 19.50
CA SER A 64 8.49 -1.55 18.09
C SER A 64 7.18 -1.28 17.34
N GLY A 65 7.31 -0.73 16.13
CA GLY A 65 6.17 -0.55 15.22
C GLY A 65 5.66 -1.87 14.66
N GLY A 66 6.50 -2.92 14.67
CA GLY A 66 6.16 -4.27 14.20
C GLY A 66 5.76 -4.36 12.73
N ARG A 67 6.00 -3.30 11.93
CA ARG A 67 5.62 -3.25 10.52
C ARG A 67 6.65 -4.00 9.69
N ALA A 68 6.23 -5.06 9.01
CA ALA A 68 7.10 -5.84 8.14
C ALA A 68 7.65 -4.98 6.98
N PRO A 69 8.90 -5.21 6.53
CA PRO A 69 9.58 -4.31 5.59
C PRO A 69 9.01 -4.34 4.17
N LEU A 70 8.36 -5.43 3.75
CA LEU A 70 8.04 -5.66 2.33
C LEU A 70 7.18 -4.56 1.69
N LEU A 71 6.17 -4.03 2.39
CA LEU A 71 5.35 -2.94 1.86
C LEU A 71 6.22 -1.68 1.62
N VAL A 72 6.99 -1.29 2.64
CA VAL A 72 7.85 -0.09 2.59
C VAL A 72 8.93 -0.25 1.51
N MET A 73 9.57 -1.41 1.44
CA MET A 73 10.56 -1.73 0.40
C MET A 73 9.95 -1.75 -0.99
N SER A 74 8.70 -2.18 -1.15
CA SER A 74 8.01 -2.13 -2.44
C SER A 74 7.76 -0.70 -2.92
N ALA A 75 7.49 0.24 -2.00
CA ALA A 75 7.33 1.66 -2.33
C ALA A 75 8.66 2.26 -2.81
N ILE A 76 9.76 1.99 -2.09
CA ILE A 76 11.11 2.45 -2.46
C ILE A 76 11.56 1.80 -3.78
N GLY A 77 11.32 0.50 -3.95
CA GLY A 77 11.62 -0.20 -5.20
C GLY A 77 10.84 0.38 -6.39
N PHE A 78 9.56 0.69 -6.19
CA PHE A 78 8.73 1.30 -7.22
C PHE A 78 9.15 2.75 -7.53
N SER A 79 9.58 3.53 -6.53
CA SER A 79 10.03 4.90 -6.75
C SER A 79 11.24 4.97 -7.68
N HIS A 80 12.16 4.00 -7.62
CA HIS A 80 13.28 3.92 -8.57
C HIS A 80 12.86 3.75 -10.04
N LEU A 81 11.64 3.28 -10.33
CA LEU A 81 11.10 3.26 -11.69
C LEU A 81 10.63 4.65 -12.14
N LEU A 82 10.32 5.54 -11.19
CA LEU A 82 9.82 6.89 -11.42
C LEU A 82 10.93 7.95 -11.43
N THR A 83 12.05 7.70 -10.73
CA THR A 83 13.19 8.66 -10.64
C THR A 83 13.77 9.13 -11.98
N PRO A 84 13.70 8.40 -13.12
CA PRO A 84 14.13 8.96 -14.41
C PRO A 84 13.26 10.12 -14.91
N PHE A 85 12.05 10.30 -14.36
CA PHE A 85 11.04 11.23 -14.85
C PHE A 85 10.70 12.37 -13.88
N MET A 86 11.15 12.29 -12.62
CA MET A 86 10.83 13.24 -11.55
C MET A 86 11.89 13.22 -10.45
N SER A 87 11.77 14.11 -9.45
CA SER A 87 12.69 14.11 -8.30
C SER A 87 12.53 12.85 -7.45
N GLU A 88 13.55 12.48 -6.67
CA GLU A 88 13.48 11.31 -5.78
C GLU A 88 12.36 11.45 -4.73
N ALA A 89 12.14 12.66 -4.22
CA ALA A 89 11.07 12.96 -3.29
C ALA A 89 9.69 12.75 -3.94
N ASP A 90 9.51 13.28 -5.16
CA ASP A 90 8.24 13.10 -5.88
C ASP A 90 7.99 11.63 -6.20
N ALA A 91 9.03 10.92 -6.65
CA ALA A 91 8.97 9.51 -6.94
C ALA A 91 8.53 8.69 -5.73
N LEU A 92 9.05 8.98 -4.53
CA LEU A 92 8.63 8.33 -3.28
C LEU A 92 7.19 8.69 -2.92
N GLY A 93 6.82 9.97 -3.01
CA GLY A 93 5.47 10.45 -2.74
C GLY A 93 4.41 9.77 -3.61
N TYR A 94 4.62 9.77 -4.92
CA TYR A 94 3.75 9.10 -5.88
C TYR A 94 3.74 7.58 -5.69
N ALA A 95 4.89 6.95 -5.40
CA ALA A 95 4.94 5.52 -5.12
C ALA A 95 4.05 5.15 -3.93
N MET A 96 4.19 5.84 -2.79
CA MET A 96 3.37 5.56 -1.60
C MET A 96 1.88 5.73 -1.87
N GLN A 97 1.49 6.76 -2.64
CA GLN A 97 0.08 6.96 -2.95
C GLN A 97 -0.48 5.92 -3.94
N PHE A 98 0.33 5.47 -4.90
CA PHE A 98 -0.14 4.64 -6.02
C PHE A 98 -0.11 3.14 -5.73
N ILE A 99 0.92 2.63 -5.05
CA ILE A 99 1.09 1.17 -4.91
C ILE A 99 -0.10 0.44 -4.25
N PRO A 100 -0.85 1.01 -3.28
CA PRO A 100 -1.99 0.32 -2.70
C PRO A 100 -3.07 0.00 -3.74
N ALA A 101 -3.34 0.97 -4.63
CA ALA A 101 -4.26 0.82 -5.75
C ALA A 101 -3.74 -0.17 -6.79
N LEU A 102 -2.42 -0.18 -7.05
CA LEU A 102 -1.79 -1.15 -7.93
C LEU A 102 -1.98 -2.58 -7.40
N PHE A 103 -1.71 -2.83 -6.11
CA PHE A 103 -1.91 -4.16 -5.52
C PHE A 103 -3.38 -4.58 -5.54
N GLY A 104 -4.28 -3.63 -5.26
CA GLY A 104 -5.72 -3.86 -5.37
C GLY A 104 -6.18 -4.22 -6.78
N ALA A 105 -5.63 -3.57 -7.81
CA ALA A 105 -5.93 -3.90 -9.21
C ALA A 105 -5.36 -5.28 -9.60
N LEU A 106 -4.14 -5.60 -9.16
CA LEU A 106 -3.50 -6.89 -9.43
C LEU A 106 -4.25 -8.07 -8.80
N LEU A 107 -5.01 -7.86 -7.71
CA LEU A 107 -5.83 -8.89 -7.05
C LEU A 107 -6.85 -9.56 -8.00
N VAL A 108 -7.29 -8.85 -9.04
CA VAL A 108 -8.23 -9.37 -10.05
C VAL A 108 -7.68 -10.63 -10.74
N PHE A 109 -6.36 -10.71 -10.96
CA PHE A 109 -5.73 -11.84 -11.63
C PHE A 109 -5.82 -13.15 -10.83
N PRO A 110 -5.33 -13.24 -9.57
CA PRO A 110 -5.42 -14.48 -8.83
C PRO A 110 -6.87 -14.89 -8.55
N VAL A 111 -7.78 -13.93 -8.30
CA VAL A 111 -9.21 -14.22 -8.16
C VAL A 111 -9.80 -14.84 -9.42
N TYR A 112 -9.50 -14.28 -10.59
CA TYR A 112 -9.92 -14.84 -11.88
C TYR A 112 -9.46 -16.29 -12.03
N PHE A 113 -8.17 -16.55 -11.81
CA PHE A 113 -7.60 -17.87 -12.03
C PHE A 113 -8.12 -18.90 -11.04
N ILE A 114 -8.29 -18.55 -9.76
CA ILE A 114 -8.89 -19.43 -8.76
C ILE A 114 -10.31 -19.81 -9.19
N GLY A 115 -11.16 -18.82 -9.50
CA GLY A 115 -12.53 -19.07 -9.94
C GLY A 115 -12.60 -19.88 -11.24
N LYS A 116 -11.68 -19.64 -12.18
CA LYS A 116 -11.56 -20.40 -13.42
C LYS A 116 -11.22 -21.87 -13.17
N ILE A 117 -10.26 -22.16 -12.28
CA ILE A 117 -9.79 -23.52 -12.01
C ILE A 117 -10.88 -24.32 -11.31
N LEU A 118 -11.55 -23.73 -10.32
CA LEU A 118 -12.52 -24.44 -9.50
C LEU A 118 -13.91 -24.55 -10.14
N PHE A 119 -14.34 -23.53 -10.90
CA PHE A 119 -15.75 -23.39 -11.33
C PHE A 119 -15.90 -23.03 -12.81
N GLY A 120 -14.81 -23.00 -13.57
CA GLY A 120 -14.80 -22.71 -15.00
C GLY A 120 -14.73 -21.22 -15.36
N LYS A 121 -14.53 -20.94 -16.64
CA LYS A 121 -14.17 -19.60 -17.16
C LYS A 121 -15.17 -18.50 -16.81
N LYS A 122 -16.48 -18.78 -16.90
CA LYS A 122 -17.54 -17.79 -16.62
C LYS A 122 -17.52 -17.36 -15.15
N ALA A 123 -17.40 -18.33 -14.23
CA ALA A 123 -17.32 -18.07 -12.80
C ALA A 123 -16.08 -17.24 -12.46
N GLY A 124 -14.92 -17.55 -13.04
CA GLY A 124 -13.70 -16.76 -12.88
C GLY A 124 -13.88 -15.29 -13.31
N LEU A 125 -14.53 -15.04 -14.46
CA LEU A 125 -14.80 -13.68 -14.93
C LEU A 125 -15.74 -12.91 -13.99
N ILE A 126 -16.80 -13.56 -13.50
CA ILE A 126 -17.74 -12.95 -12.55
C ILE A 126 -17.02 -12.64 -11.23
N ALA A 127 -16.23 -13.57 -10.70
CA ALA A 127 -15.47 -13.36 -9.47
C ALA A 127 -14.48 -12.19 -9.59
N ALA A 128 -13.76 -12.11 -10.72
CA ALA A 128 -12.84 -11.02 -11.04
C ALA A 128 -13.53 -9.65 -11.12
N LEU A 129 -14.74 -9.61 -11.68
CA LEU A 129 -15.55 -8.40 -11.72
C LEU A 129 -16.05 -8.01 -10.31
N LEU A 130 -16.52 -8.98 -9.53
CA LEU A 130 -17.05 -8.72 -8.19
C LEU A 130 -15.97 -8.19 -7.26
N ILE A 131 -14.77 -8.80 -7.22
CA ILE A 131 -13.69 -8.33 -6.35
C ILE A 131 -13.25 -6.91 -6.69
N ALA A 132 -13.26 -6.53 -7.97
CA ALA A 132 -12.92 -5.18 -8.41
C ALA A 132 -13.94 -4.13 -7.92
N LEU A 133 -15.18 -4.55 -7.64
CA LEU A 133 -16.30 -3.66 -7.32
C LEU A 133 -16.77 -3.72 -5.87
N ILE A 134 -16.28 -4.68 -5.06
CA ILE A 134 -16.74 -4.76 -3.67
C ILE A 134 -16.36 -3.48 -2.90
N PRO A 135 -17.31 -2.84 -2.20
CA PRO A 135 -17.05 -1.55 -1.55
C PRO A 135 -15.89 -1.58 -0.56
N ILE A 136 -15.68 -2.69 0.15
CA ILE A 136 -14.58 -2.81 1.13
C ILE A 136 -13.20 -2.77 0.46
N HIS A 137 -13.06 -3.32 -0.75
CA HIS A 137 -11.81 -3.33 -1.52
C HIS A 137 -11.49 -1.95 -2.09
N LEU A 138 -12.51 -1.17 -2.41
CA LEU A 138 -12.39 0.21 -2.89
C LEU A 138 -12.27 1.24 -1.74
N SER A 139 -12.81 0.90 -0.57
CA SER A 139 -12.88 1.79 0.57
C SER A 139 -11.53 1.97 1.26
N SER A 140 -11.36 3.12 1.88
CA SER A 140 -10.13 3.51 2.56
C SER A 140 -10.00 2.95 3.98
N GLY A 141 -10.93 2.10 4.42
CA GLY A 141 -10.89 1.50 5.76
C GLY A 141 -9.93 0.30 5.86
N HIS A 142 -9.95 -0.59 4.85
CA HIS A 142 -9.14 -1.82 4.76
C HIS A 142 -8.95 -2.26 3.30
N GLY A 143 -8.98 -1.32 2.36
CA GLY A 143 -9.03 -1.60 0.93
C GLY A 143 -7.73 -1.23 0.22
N SER A 144 -7.87 -0.80 -1.03
CA SER A 144 -6.79 -0.47 -1.96
C SER A 144 -6.90 0.96 -2.47
N ALA A 145 -7.52 1.84 -1.69
CA ALA A 145 -7.72 3.22 -2.08
C ALA A 145 -6.39 3.95 -2.32
N TYR A 146 -6.36 4.84 -3.30
CA TYR A 146 -5.21 5.71 -3.55
C TYR A 146 -4.85 6.50 -2.28
N GLY A 147 -3.57 6.53 -1.92
CA GLY A 147 -3.08 7.18 -0.69
C GLY A 147 -3.28 6.38 0.59
N LEU A 148 -3.97 5.22 0.58
CA LEU A 148 -4.03 4.32 1.72
C LEU A 148 -2.77 3.43 1.73
N PHE A 149 -1.62 4.03 2.03
CA PHE A 149 -0.33 3.33 2.08
C PHE A 149 -0.22 2.43 3.32
N ASP A 150 -1.01 1.37 3.33
CA ASP A 150 -1.03 0.35 4.38
C ASP A 150 -0.99 -1.07 3.78
N HIS A 151 -0.74 -2.05 4.64
CA HIS A 151 -0.36 -3.41 4.26
C HIS A 151 -1.52 -4.29 3.78
N ASP A 152 -2.78 -3.90 3.97
CA ASP A 152 -3.96 -4.71 3.66
C ASP A 152 -4.01 -5.13 2.18
N SER A 153 -3.90 -4.17 1.27
CA SER A 153 -3.95 -4.42 -0.18
C SER A 153 -2.83 -5.36 -0.65
N PHE A 154 -1.63 -5.20 -0.09
CA PHE A 154 -0.48 -6.03 -0.38
C PHE A 154 -0.66 -7.45 0.16
N ASN A 155 -1.12 -7.58 1.40
CA ASN A 155 -1.39 -8.88 2.02
C ASN A 155 -2.48 -9.65 1.29
N LEU A 156 -3.58 -8.99 0.91
CA LEU A 156 -4.65 -9.62 0.12
C LEU A 156 -4.09 -10.20 -1.18
N LEU A 157 -3.28 -9.42 -1.91
CA LEU A 157 -2.65 -9.89 -3.14
C LEU A 157 -1.79 -11.13 -2.89
N LEU A 158 -0.91 -11.09 -1.89
CA LEU A 158 -0.02 -12.21 -1.56
C LEU A 158 -0.79 -13.46 -1.11
N TYR A 159 -1.84 -13.32 -0.31
CA TYR A 159 -2.66 -14.45 0.13
C TYR A 159 -3.39 -15.11 -1.04
N PHE A 160 -3.99 -14.32 -1.94
CA PHE A 160 -4.67 -14.87 -3.11
C PHE A 160 -3.69 -15.48 -4.11
N LEU A 161 -2.49 -14.93 -4.26
CA LEU A 161 -1.42 -15.58 -5.04
C LEU A 161 -1.01 -16.91 -4.41
N ALA A 162 -0.81 -16.95 -3.09
CA ALA A 162 -0.48 -18.18 -2.37
C ALA A 162 -1.57 -19.25 -2.57
N PHE A 163 -2.85 -18.90 -2.42
CA PHE A 163 -3.95 -19.82 -2.69
C PHE A 163 -4.02 -20.25 -4.15
N LEU A 164 -3.81 -19.35 -5.10
CA LEU A 164 -3.77 -19.69 -6.51
C LEU A 164 -2.69 -20.75 -6.79
N PHE A 165 -1.47 -20.53 -6.31
CA PHE A 165 -0.36 -21.44 -6.54
C PHE A 165 -0.54 -22.77 -5.80
N LEU A 166 -1.12 -22.74 -4.59
CA LEU A 166 -1.48 -23.95 -3.86
C LEU A 166 -2.52 -24.78 -4.64
N ILE A 167 -3.60 -24.15 -5.13
CA ILE A 167 -4.63 -24.84 -5.92
C ILE A 167 -4.03 -25.38 -7.23
N LYS A 168 -3.14 -24.63 -7.89
CA LYS A 168 -2.45 -25.08 -9.11
C LYS A 168 -1.46 -26.23 -8.88
N SER A 169 -1.03 -26.47 -7.65
CA SER A 169 -0.07 -27.53 -7.31
C SER A 169 -0.73 -28.90 -7.13
N ILE A 170 -2.06 -28.92 -6.97
CA ILE A 170 -2.90 -30.12 -6.87
C ILE A 170 -3.31 -30.56 -8.28
#